data_AF-A0A5K0VAP6-F1
#
_entry.id   AF-A0A5K0VAP6-F1
#
_cell.length_a   1.000
_cell.length_b   1.000
_cell.length_c   1.000
_cell.angle_alpha   90.00
_cell.angle_beta   90.00
_cell.angle_gamma   90.00
#
_symmetry.space_group_name_H-M   'P 1'
#
loop_
_entity.id
_entity.type
_entity.pdbx_description
1 polymer ?
#
loop_
_entity_poly.entity_id
_entity_poly.type
_entity_poly.pdbx_seq_one_letter_code
_entity_poly.pdbx_strand_id
1 'polypeptide(L)' 'GDGGMKAGSCPNRAESSPMNTPTRSLVLQNYFPDNPNFPAACKDNSAKLLDMMNTCYEAANKRWPNFIAVDYYK' A
#
# COMPACT_ATOMS: atom_id res chain seq x y z
N GLY A 1 -4.02 -7.87 0.82
CA GLY A 1 -3.22 -7.52 1.97
C GLY A 1 -1.78 -7.77 1.66
N ASP A 2 -1.22 -8.82 2.25
CA ASP A 2 0.22 -9.06 2.34
C ASP A 2 0.90 -9.25 0.99
N GLY A 3 0.17 -9.76 -0.01
CA GLY A 3 0.69 -9.86 -1.39
C GLY A 3 1.13 -8.52 -2.02
N GLY A 4 0.62 -7.40 -1.52
CA GLY A 4 1.02 -6.05 -1.93
C GLY A 4 2.28 -5.52 -1.21
N MET A 5 2.67 -6.15 -0.10
CA MET A 5 3.76 -5.72 0.78
C MET A 5 5.08 -6.38 0.38
N LYS A 6 5.56 -6.06 -0.83
CA LYS A 6 6.79 -6.64 -1.39
C LYS A 6 7.87 -5.58 -1.57
N ALA A 7 8.88 -5.60 -0.70
CA ALA A 7 10.00 -4.66 -0.73
C ALA A 7 10.64 -4.59 -2.13
N GLY A 8 10.91 -3.36 -2.60
CA GLY A 8 11.53 -3.11 -3.90
C GLY A 8 10.61 -3.32 -5.12
N SER A 9 9.32 -3.63 -4.92
CA SER A 9 8.39 -3.85 -6.03
C SER A 9 7.05 -3.14 -5.79
N CYS A 10 6.34 -2.81 -6.86
CA CYS A 10 5.05 -2.12 -6.81
C CYS A 10 3.95 -2.95 -7.48
N PRO A 11 3.56 -4.08 -6.86
CA PRO A 11 2.59 -4.99 -7.43
C PRO A 11 1.19 -4.37 -7.50
N ASN A 12 0.35 -4.91 -8.36
CA ASN A 12 -1.06 -4.56 -8.47
C ASN A 12 -1.93 -5.81 -8.37
N ARG A 13 -3.20 -5.61 -8.03
CA ARG A 13 -4.25 -6.61 -8.28
C ARG A 13 -4.59 -6.61 -9.77
N ALA A 14 -5.13 -7.71 -10.27
CA ALA A 14 -5.52 -7.86 -11.67
C ALA A 14 -6.49 -6.76 -12.13
N GLU A 15 -7.34 -6.26 -11.24
CA GLU A 15 -8.34 -5.22 -11.51
C GLU A 15 -7.79 -3.79 -11.39
N SER A 16 -6.51 -3.62 -11.03
CA SER A 16 -5.90 -2.32 -10.73
C SER A 16 -4.64 -2.07 -11.56
N SER A 17 -4.31 -0.80 -11.79
CA SER A 17 -3.02 -0.44 -12.38
C SER A 17 -1.87 -0.63 -11.38
N PRO A 18 -0.63 -0.85 -11.86
CA PRO A 18 0.58 -0.79 -11.04
C PRO A 18 0.68 0.50 -10.22
N MET A 19 1.19 0.40 -9.00
CA MET A 19 1.24 1.54 -8.07
C MET A 19 2.28 2.60 -8.47
N ASN A 20 3.23 2.23 -9.33
CA ASN A 20 4.21 3.13 -9.94
C ASN A 20 3.76 3.70 -11.30
N THR A 21 2.48 3.59 -11.64
CA THR A 21 1.98 4.08 -12.93
C THR A 21 2.14 5.60 -13.07
N PRO A 22 2.75 6.09 -14.17
CA PRO A 22 2.88 7.53 -14.41
C PRO A 22 1.62 8.16 -15.02
N THR A 23 0.62 7.36 -15.40
CA THR A 23 -0.57 7.79 -16.15
C THR A 23 -1.77 8.16 -15.29
N ARG A 24 -1.69 7.97 -13.96
CA ARG A 24 -2.77 8.28 -13.02
C ARG A 24 -2.33 9.38 -12.08
N SER A 25 -3.17 10.41 -11.93
CA SER A 25 -2.93 11.52 -11.01
C SER A 25 -3.20 11.17 -9.55
N LEU A 26 -3.88 10.06 -9.30
CA LEU A 26 -4.27 9.58 -7.98
C LEU A 26 -4.22 8.04 -7.98
N VAL A 27 -3.49 7.47 -7.03
CA VAL A 27 -3.53 6.03 -6.72
C VAL A 27 -3.89 5.90 -5.24
N LEU A 28 -4.96 5.17 -4.95
CA LEU A 28 -5.37 4.89 -3.58
C LEU A 28 -4.77 3.55 -3.14
N GLN A 29 -4.01 3.56 -2.05
CA GLN A 29 -3.49 2.34 -1.42
C GLN A 29 -4.17 2.16 -0.06
N ASN A 30 -4.70 0.97 0.16
CA ASN A 30 -5.25 0.56 1.44
C ASN A 30 -4.70 -0.84 1.78
N TYR A 31 -4.34 -1.06 3.05
CA TYR A 31 -3.70 -2.29 3.50
C TYR A 31 -4.37 -2.85 4.74
N PHE A 32 -4.70 -4.14 4.66
CA PHE A 32 -5.08 -4.99 5.79
C PHE A 32 -4.34 -6.32 5.62
N PRO A 33 -3.88 -6.96 6.71
CA PRO A 33 -3.28 -8.29 6.64
C PRO A 33 -4.22 -9.29 5.96
N ASP A 34 -3.69 -10.25 5.20
CA ASP A 34 -4.55 -11.27 4.56
C ASP A 34 -5.14 -12.23 5.60
N ASN A 35 -4.42 -12.45 6.70
CA ASN A 35 -4.94 -13.19 7.86
C ASN A 35 -5.68 -12.24 8.82
N PRO A 36 -6.98 -12.44 9.06
CA PRO A 36 -7.75 -11.64 10.03
C PRO A 36 -7.41 -12.04 11.47
N ASN A 37 -6.16 -11.78 11.89
CA ASN A 37 -5.71 -11.94 13.27
C ASN A 37 -5.88 -10.62 14.01
N PHE A 38 -7.08 -10.36 14.50
CA PHE A 38 -7.44 -9.11 15.16
C PHE A 38 -6.50 -8.71 16.32
N PRO A 39 -6.10 -9.61 17.24
CA PRO A 39 -5.10 -9.31 18.28
C PRO A 39 -3.69 -8.95 17.77
N ALA A 40 -3.32 -9.39 16.56
CA ALA A 40 -2.05 -9.01 15.94
C ALA A 40 -2.19 -7.69 15.18
N ALA A 41 -3.30 -7.52 14.45
CA ALA A 41 -3.60 -6.30 13.71
C ALA A 41 -3.64 -5.05 14.61
N CYS A 42 -4.11 -5.18 15.86
CA CYS A 42 -4.11 -4.06 16.81
C CYS A 42 -2.69 -3.63 17.27
N LYS A 43 -1.66 -4.43 16.99
CA LYS A 43 -0.25 -4.13 17.26
C LYS A 43 0.51 -3.67 16.02
N ASP A 44 -0.05 -3.91 14.83
CA ASP A 44 0.54 -3.43 13.59
C ASP A 44 0.38 -1.91 13.52
N ASN A 45 1.47 -1.23 13.17
CA ASN A 45 1.48 0.20 12.93
C ASN A 45 1.79 0.49 11.45
N SER A 46 1.81 1.78 11.10
CA SER A 46 2.00 2.20 9.72
C SER A 46 3.42 2.05 9.19
N ALA A 47 4.42 1.64 9.98
CA ALA A 47 5.83 1.65 9.54
C ALA A 47 6.07 0.82 8.28
N LYS A 48 5.59 -0.43 8.23
CA LYS A 48 5.72 -1.27 7.03
C LYS A 48 4.99 -0.68 5.82
N LEU A 49 3.85 -0.04 6.06
CA LEU A 49 3.08 0.63 5.01
C LEU A 49 3.84 1.85 4.48
N LEU A 50 4.46 2.66 5.36
CA LEU A 50 5.29 3.80 5.00
C LEU A 50 6.51 3.37 4.15
N ASP A 51 7.16 2.27 4.49
CA ASP A 51 8.26 1.73 3.68
C ASP A 51 7.81 1.33 2.27
N MET A 52 6.62 0.72 2.16
CA MET A 52 6.02 0.41 0.87
C MET A 52 5.62 1.65 0.08
N MET A 53 5.11 2.69 0.77
CA MET A 53 4.81 3.97 0.15
C MET A 53 6.07 4.61 -0.44
N ASN A 54 7.17 4.63 0.31
CA ASN A 54 8.45 5.17 -0.16
C ASN A 54 9.01 4.38 -1.35
N THR A 55 8.92 3.05 -1.31
CA THR A 55 9.34 2.18 -2.42
C THR A 55 8.65 2.57 -3.73
N CYS A 56 7.33 2.76 -3.68
CA CYS A 56 6.57 3.10 -4.89
C CYS A 56 6.64 4.56 -5.28
N TYR A 57 6.87 5.46 -4.33
CA TYR A 57 7.20 6.85 -4.60
C TYR A 57 8.48 6.98 -5.44
N GLU A 58 9.56 6.29 -5.04
CA GLU A 58 10.81 6.30 -5.79
C GLU A 58 10.63 5.65 -7.17
N ALA A 59 9.94 4.50 -7.25
CA ALA A 59 9.67 3.82 -8.51
C ALA A 59 8.77 4.63 -9.47
N ALA A 60 7.96 5.56 -8.94
CA ALA A 60 7.09 6.45 -9.70
C ALA A 60 7.76 7.78 -10.09
N ASN A 61 9.09 7.89 -10.02
CA ASN A 61 9.84 9.12 -10.24
C ASN A 61 9.39 10.26 -9.30
N LYS A 62 9.33 9.96 -8.00
CA LYS A 62 9.02 10.94 -6.95
C LYS A 62 7.64 11.56 -7.04
N ARG A 63 6.68 10.79 -7.56
CA ARG A 63 5.26 11.17 -7.59
C ARG A 63 4.56 10.49 -6.44
N TRP A 64 3.92 11.28 -5.59
CA TRP A 64 3.09 10.78 -4.50
C TRP A 64 1.73 10.34 -5.05
N PRO A 65 1.33 9.07 -4.90
CA PRO A 65 -0.08 8.72 -4.78
C PRO A 65 -0.72 9.54 -3.65
N ASN A 66 -1.96 10.03 -3.79
CA ASN A 66 -2.65 10.54 -2.59
C ASN A 66 -3.17 9.35 -1.79
N PHE A 67 -2.72 9.26 -0.54
CA PHE A 67 -3.03 8.15 0.34
C PHE A 67 -4.14 8.53 1.32
N ILE A 68 -5.07 7.60 1.54
CA ILE A 68 -6.06 7.69 2.62
C ILE A 68 -5.85 6.45 3.49
N ALA A 69 -5.40 6.65 4.73
CA ALA A 69 -5.41 5.60 5.72
C ALA A 69 -6.87 5.43 6.20
N VAL A 70 -7.48 4.29 5.87
CA VAL A 70 -8.85 3.98 6.27
C VAL A 70 -8.78 2.93 7.38
N ASP A 71 -9.26 3.29 8.56
CA ASP A 71 -9.38 2.34 9.66
C ASP A 71 -10.59 1.44 9.39
N TYR A 72 -10.35 0.22 8.91
CA TYR A 72 -11.41 -0.69 8.45
C TYR A 72 -12.03 -1.49 9.61
N TYR A 73 -11.35 -1.57 10.76
CA TYR A 73 -11.89 -2.23 11.94
C TYR A 73 -12.42 -1.20 12.93
N LYS A 74 -13.68 -0.81 12.73
CA LYS A 74 -14.52 -0.22 13.78
C LYS A 74 -15.48 -1.26 14.32
#